data_AF-A0AAV0LLH3-F1
#
_entry.id   AF-A0AAV0LLH3-F1
#
_cell.length_a   1.000
_cell.length_b   1.000
_cell.length_c   1.000
_cell.angle_alpha   90.00
_cell.angle_beta   90.00
_cell.angle_gamma   90.00
#
_symmetry.space_group_name_H-M   'P 1'
#
loop_
_entity.id
_entity.type
_entity.pdbx_description
1 polymer ?
#
loop_
_entity_poly.entity_id
_entity_poly.type
_entity_poly.pdbx_seq_one_letter_code
_entity_poly.pdbx_strand_id
1 'polypeptide(L)'
;MTGVVIGWKRKEPAFLLLYIVVVFIYFIHRTLQLAHEHRSKLYGLRPGWLFPHSLNDVSDAQWRNFRGNLPILTSVFALFAVVANALKAFLSLGAKGMAISWILISLSYLAYLHGACTIYILLIASANYILVMIFARTKYFSFAIWVFNIFVLVCNRIYEGYSFSIFGEQWAYLDNFRGTFRWHICFNFVILRMLSFGYDYHWANQQRHFDQRKHIQRCHTCKSGGICYQLLQERSLPIDNFSFSVYLSYLVYAPLYLAGPIISFNAFASQLDMPARIFATRDVLWYGLRWIFSFMIIEIMNHLFHYNAFAVSGLWRSLSPMDMFIITYGEPTYRENQCWQSEFQASSCSVQ
;
A
#
# COMPACT_ATOMS: atom_id res chain seq x y z
N MET A 1 -16.76 36.83 -30.97
CA MET A 1 -17.60 35.66 -30.61
C MET A 1 -17.52 35.45 -29.11
N THR A 2 -18.38 36.15 -28.37
CA THR A 2 -18.55 36.01 -26.93
C THR A 2 -19.46 34.80 -26.67
N GLY A 3 -18.89 33.74 -26.10
CA GLY A 3 -19.64 32.52 -25.80
C GLY A 3 -20.74 32.80 -24.77
N VAL A 4 -22.00 32.69 -25.20
CA VAL A 4 -23.15 32.62 -24.29
C VAL A 4 -23.00 31.34 -23.48
N VAL A 5 -22.50 31.47 -22.25
CA VAL A 5 -22.52 30.37 -21.29
C VAL A 5 -23.97 30.13 -20.91
N ILE A 6 -24.57 29.11 -21.50
CA ILE A 6 -25.94 28.65 -21.27
C ILE A 6 -26.14 28.47 -19.76
N GLY A 7 -27.02 29.28 -19.14
CA GLY A 7 -27.18 29.37 -17.68
C GLY A 7 -27.56 28.06 -16.97
N TRP A 8 -27.98 27.04 -17.72
CA TRP A 8 -28.25 25.70 -17.22
C TRP A 8 -26.97 24.98 -16.71
N LYS A 9 -25.81 25.19 -17.37
CA LYS A 9 -24.52 24.64 -16.94
C LYS A 9 -24.02 25.19 -15.59
N ARG A 10 -24.56 26.33 -15.13
CA ARG A 10 -24.20 26.93 -13.83
C ARG A 10 -25.04 26.39 -12.67
N LYS A 11 -26.23 25.85 -12.94
CA LYS A 11 -27.16 25.30 -11.93
C LYS A 11 -27.03 23.79 -11.76
N GLU A 12 -26.59 23.09 -12.81
CA GLU A 12 -26.27 21.66 -12.79
C GLU A 12 -25.38 21.23 -11.60
N PRO A 13 -24.24 21.89 -11.29
CA PRO A 13 -23.40 21.46 -10.15
C PRO A 13 -24.11 21.63 -8.79
N ALA A 14 -24.94 22.66 -8.63
CA ALA A 14 -25.70 22.87 -7.41
C ALA A 14 -26.80 21.82 -7.24
N PHE A 15 -27.47 21.44 -8.33
CA PHE A 15 -28.46 20.37 -8.34
C PHE A 15 -27.82 19.01 -8.03
N LEU A 16 -26.67 18.71 -8.66
CA LEU A 16 -25.91 17.49 -8.38
C LEU A 16 -25.45 17.44 -6.92
N LEU A 17 -24.96 18.55 -6.38
CA LEU A 17 -24.54 18.63 -4.97
C LEU A 17 -25.74 18.41 -4.03
N LEU A 18 -26.88 19.05 -4.30
CA LEU A 18 -28.10 18.83 -3.53
C LEU A 18 -28.56 17.37 -3.59
N TYR A 19 -28.59 16.78 -4.79
CA TYR A 19 -28.94 15.38 -4.99
C TYR A 19 -28.02 14.46 -4.18
N ILE A 20 -26.70 14.66 -4.28
CA ILE A 20 -25.70 13.90 -3.51
C ILE A 20 -25.98 14.03 -2.01
N VAL A 21 -26.17 15.25 -1.49
CA VAL A 21 -26.45 15.48 -0.07
C VAL A 21 -27.72 14.76 0.38
N VAL A 22 -28.82 14.86 -0.38
CA VAL A 22 -30.09 14.19 -0.05
C VAL A 22 -29.92 12.67 -0.06
N VAL A 23 -29.24 12.12 -1.06
CA VAL A 23 -28.97 10.67 -1.16
C VAL A 23 -28.10 10.20 0.02
N PHE A 24 -27.05 10.94 0.37
CA PHE A 24 -26.20 10.59 1.51
C PHE A 24 -26.95 10.65 2.84
N ILE A 25 -27.80 11.66 3.06
CA ILE A 25 -28.64 11.75 4.26
C ILE A 25 -29.60 10.55 4.32
N TYR A 26 -30.23 10.19 3.19
CA TYR A 26 -31.08 9.01 3.11
C TYR A 26 -30.31 7.74 3.43
N PHE A 27 -29.11 7.56 2.88
CA PHE A 27 -28.26 6.38 3.12
C PHE A 27 -27.88 6.27 4.59
N ILE A 28 -27.39 7.36 5.18
CA ILE A 28 -27.02 7.39 6.60
C ILE A 28 -28.23 7.03 7.47
N HIS A 29 -29.38 7.65 7.23
CA HIS A 29 -30.59 7.38 8.00
C HIS A 29 -31.03 5.92 7.87
N ARG A 30 -31.05 5.39 6.64
CA ARG A 30 -31.48 4.02 6.38
C ARG A 30 -30.51 2.99 6.96
N THR A 31 -29.20 3.19 6.85
CA THR A 31 -28.21 2.30 7.46
C THR A 31 -28.33 2.28 8.98
N LEU A 32 -28.52 3.44 9.61
CA LEU A 32 -28.72 3.51 11.07
C LEU A 32 -29.99 2.76 11.52
N GLN A 33 -31.10 2.90 10.77
CA GLN A 33 -32.32 2.12 11.02
C GLN A 33 -32.05 0.62 10.91
N LEU A 34 -31.43 0.17 9.81
CA LEU A 34 -31.11 -1.24 9.58
C LEU A 34 -30.24 -1.80 10.71
N ALA A 35 -29.19 -1.07 11.08
CA ALA A 35 -28.27 -1.45 12.16
C ALA A 35 -28.99 -1.60 13.50
N HIS A 36 -30.01 -0.79 13.77
CA HIS A 36 -30.84 -0.89 14.98
C HIS A 36 -31.80 -2.09 14.90
N GLU A 37 -32.56 -2.22 13.80
CA GLU A 37 -33.57 -3.28 13.60
C GLU A 37 -32.96 -4.69 13.64
N HIS A 38 -31.77 -4.88 13.06
CA HIS A 38 -31.14 -6.18 12.91
C HIS A 38 -30.02 -6.44 13.92
N ARG A 39 -29.84 -5.56 14.92
CA ARG A 39 -28.70 -5.61 15.86
C ARG A 39 -28.48 -6.98 16.50
N SER A 40 -29.54 -7.68 16.88
CA SER A 40 -29.47 -9.00 17.53
C SER A 40 -29.15 -10.15 16.58
N LYS A 41 -29.35 -9.96 15.27
CA LYS A 41 -29.12 -10.97 14.22
C LYS A 41 -27.73 -10.84 13.58
N LEU A 42 -27.01 -9.76 13.87
CA LEU A 42 -25.69 -9.48 13.32
C LEU A 42 -24.60 -10.26 14.04
N TYR A 43 -23.85 -11.07 13.29
CA TYR A 43 -22.65 -11.76 13.72
C TYR A 43 -21.42 -10.85 13.65
N GLY A 44 -20.42 -11.09 14.50
CA GLY A 44 -19.12 -10.40 14.46
C GLY A 44 -19.06 -9.05 15.19
N LEU A 45 -20.19 -8.58 15.74
CA LEU A 45 -20.25 -7.40 16.60
C LEU A 45 -19.54 -7.67 17.95
N ARG A 46 -18.72 -6.72 18.39
CA ARG A 46 -17.99 -6.80 19.68
C ARG A 46 -18.08 -5.49 20.46
N PRO A 47 -17.95 -5.49 21.79
CA PRO A 47 -17.83 -4.24 22.55
C PRO A 47 -16.68 -3.37 22.04
N GLY A 48 -16.94 -2.10 21.76
CA GLY A 48 -15.92 -1.13 21.39
C GLY A 48 -15.37 -0.37 22.60
N TRP A 49 -14.22 0.27 22.42
CA TRP A 49 -13.58 1.10 23.45
C TRP A 49 -14.10 2.54 23.47
N LEU A 50 -14.61 3.03 22.32
CA LEU A 50 -15.07 4.41 22.16
C LEU A 50 -16.43 4.65 22.86
N PHE A 51 -17.35 3.70 22.73
CA PHE A 51 -18.69 3.74 23.32
C PHE A 51 -18.97 2.44 24.08
N PRO A 52 -18.84 2.43 25.43
CA PRO A 52 -18.92 1.20 26.24
C PRO A 52 -20.23 0.41 26.08
N HIS A 53 -21.34 1.08 25.78
CA HIS A 53 -22.66 0.46 25.60
C HIS A 53 -23.02 0.20 24.13
N SER A 54 -22.14 0.58 23.20
CA SER A 54 -22.33 0.32 21.78
C SER A 54 -21.48 -0.85 21.33
N LEU A 55 -22.06 -1.63 20.41
CA LEU A 55 -21.30 -2.66 19.71
C LEU A 55 -20.54 -1.98 18.56
N ASN A 56 -19.41 -2.56 18.22
CA ASN A 56 -18.55 -2.16 17.12
C ASN A 56 -18.52 -3.29 16.10
N ASP A 57 -18.64 -2.96 14.82
CA ASP A 57 -18.44 -3.93 13.74
C ASP A 57 -16.96 -4.20 13.56
N VAL A 58 -16.53 -5.35 14.08
CA VAL A 58 -15.16 -5.85 13.94
C VAL A 58 -15.14 -7.07 13.02
N SER A 59 -16.13 -7.21 12.13
CA SER A 59 -16.29 -8.37 11.24
C SER A 59 -15.26 -8.34 10.10
N ASP A 60 -14.87 -7.14 9.63
CA ASP A 60 -13.80 -6.97 8.65
C ASP A 60 -12.46 -7.44 9.22
N ALA A 61 -11.81 -8.37 8.52
CA ALA A 61 -10.57 -8.98 8.98
C ALA A 61 -9.38 -8.02 8.88
N GLN A 62 -9.32 -7.16 7.87
CA GLN A 62 -8.22 -6.23 7.67
C GLN A 62 -8.21 -5.16 8.79
N TRP A 63 -9.36 -4.54 9.03
CA TRP A 63 -9.55 -3.58 10.11
C TRP A 63 -9.32 -4.20 11.47
N ARG A 64 -9.88 -5.39 11.74
CA ARG A 64 -9.69 -6.11 13.01
C ARG A 64 -8.22 -6.35 13.31
N ASN A 65 -7.47 -6.85 12.32
CA ASN A 65 -6.04 -7.13 12.49
C ASN A 65 -5.21 -5.85 12.62
N PHE A 66 -5.47 -4.83 11.79
CA PHE A 66 -4.80 -3.54 11.90
C PHE A 66 -5.01 -2.90 13.28
N ARG A 67 -6.28 -2.81 13.71
CA ARG A 67 -6.67 -2.25 15.02
C ARG A 67 -6.07 -3.04 16.18
N GLY A 68 -6.16 -4.37 16.14
CA GLY A 68 -5.65 -5.24 17.21
C GLY A 68 -4.13 -5.19 17.35
N ASN A 69 -3.40 -5.07 16.24
CA ASN A 69 -1.94 -5.00 16.22
C ASN A 69 -1.39 -3.56 16.25
N LEU A 70 -2.24 -2.55 16.41
CA LEU A 70 -1.84 -1.15 16.37
C LEU A 70 -0.71 -0.80 17.38
N PRO A 71 -0.70 -1.32 18.63
CA PRO A 71 0.41 -1.08 19.54
C PRO A 71 1.74 -1.65 19.03
N ILE A 72 1.73 -2.90 18.56
CA ILE A 72 2.91 -3.57 18.01
C ILE A 72 3.42 -2.80 16.79
N LEU A 73 2.52 -2.43 15.88
CA LEU A 73 2.86 -1.67 14.68
C LEU A 73 3.47 -0.32 15.04
N THR A 74 2.90 0.38 16.02
CA THR A 74 3.42 1.66 16.53
C THR A 74 4.83 1.49 17.12
N SER A 75 5.05 0.45 17.92
CA SER A 75 6.37 0.14 18.48
C SER A 75 7.41 -0.17 17.39
N VAL A 76 7.04 -0.96 16.38
CA VAL A 76 7.93 -1.29 15.25
C VAL A 76 8.26 -0.04 14.42
N PHE A 77 7.28 0.82 14.13
CA PHE A 77 7.53 2.09 13.44
C PHE A 77 8.42 3.03 14.25
N ALA A 78 8.21 3.13 15.56
CA ALA A 78 9.05 3.93 16.44
C ALA A 78 10.49 3.40 16.47
N LEU A 79 10.66 2.08 16.61
CA LEU A 79 11.98 1.44 16.55
C LEU A 79 12.67 1.71 15.21
N PHE A 80 11.94 1.56 14.10
CA PHE A 80 12.47 1.81 12.77
C PHE A 80 12.93 3.27 12.61
N ALA A 81 12.15 4.24 13.12
CA ALA A 81 12.50 5.65 13.11
C ALA A 81 13.74 5.95 13.99
N VAL A 82 13.82 5.34 15.18
CA VAL A 82 14.98 5.47 16.08
C VAL A 82 16.24 4.92 15.40
N VAL A 83 16.17 3.71 14.84
CA VAL A 83 17.29 3.11 14.10
C VAL A 83 17.69 3.97 12.90
N ALA A 84 16.73 4.47 12.12
CA ALA A 84 17.00 5.36 10.99
C ALA A 84 17.81 6.60 11.39
N ASN A 85 17.39 7.23 12.49
CA ASN A 85 18.00 8.46 13.00
C ASN A 85 19.36 8.18 13.66
N ALA A 86 19.48 7.08 14.41
CA ALA A 86 20.74 6.65 15.02
C ALA A 86 21.80 6.32 13.95
N LEU A 87 21.44 5.54 12.91
CA LEU A 87 22.35 5.22 11.81
C LEU A 87 22.88 6.49 11.12
N LYS A 88 22.03 7.50 10.94
CA LYS A 88 22.48 8.78 10.35
C LYS A 88 23.33 9.60 11.31
N ALA A 89 22.92 9.71 12.57
CA ALA A 89 23.60 10.54 13.56
C ALA A 89 24.99 9.98 13.92
N PHE A 90 25.11 8.66 14.07
CA PHE A 90 26.33 8.03 14.56
C PHE A 90 27.27 7.54 13.46
N LEU A 91 26.74 7.04 12.34
CA LEU A 91 27.56 6.43 11.28
C LEU A 91 27.72 7.33 10.04
N SER A 92 27.03 8.48 9.98
CA SER A 92 27.09 9.43 8.85
C SER A 92 26.97 8.77 7.48
N LEU A 93 26.16 7.71 7.39
CA LEU A 93 26.04 6.90 6.17
C LEU A 93 25.41 7.72 5.04
N GLY A 94 26.07 7.77 3.88
CA GLY A 94 25.45 8.24 2.64
C GLY A 94 24.37 7.27 2.12
N ALA A 95 23.67 7.59 1.02
CA ALA A 95 22.55 6.76 0.55
C ALA A 95 22.89 5.29 0.32
N LYS A 96 24.07 4.96 -0.22
CA LYS A 96 24.48 3.56 -0.43
C LYS A 96 24.62 2.79 0.89
N GLY A 97 25.19 3.43 1.92
CA GLY A 97 25.30 2.85 3.26
C GLY A 97 23.92 2.67 3.92
N MET A 98 23.06 3.69 3.81
CA MET A 98 21.68 3.61 4.28
C MET A 98 20.89 2.49 3.56
N ALA A 99 21.07 2.36 2.25
CA ALA A 99 20.42 1.31 1.45
C ALA A 99 20.82 -0.09 1.93
N ILE A 100 22.10 -0.32 2.24
CA ILE A 100 22.59 -1.60 2.77
C ILE A 100 21.97 -1.88 4.15
N SER A 101 21.94 -0.90 5.06
CA SER A 101 21.29 -1.06 6.36
C SER A 101 19.81 -1.41 6.22
N TRP A 102 19.11 -0.76 5.27
CA TRP A 102 17.72 -1.08 4.98
C TRP A 102 17.53 -2.45 4.35
N ILE A 103 18.45 -2.90 3.49
CA ILE A 103 18.42 -4.27 2.96
C ILE A 103 18.53 -5.26 4.12
N LEU A 104 19.48 -5.10 5.04
CA LEU A 104 19.66 -6.02 6.16
C LEU A 104 18.40 -6.13 7.03
N ILE A 105 17.82 -4.99 7.42
CA ILE A 105 16.58 -4.95 8.20
C ILE A 105 15.43 -5.58 7.41
N SER A 106 15.33 -5.27 6.13
CA SER A 106 14.25 -5.76 5.26
C SER A 106 14.38 -7.25 4.96
N LEU A 107 15.58 -7.79 4.80
CA LEU A 107 15.81 -9.22 4.62
C LEU A 107 15.43 -10.01 5.86
N SER A 108 15.75 -9.51 7.06
CA SER A 108 15.28 -10.11 8.30
C SER A 108 13.75 -10.10 8.38
N TYR A 109 13.11 -9.00 7.96
CA TYR A 109 11.65 -8.89 7.90
C TYR A 109 11.02 -9.86 6.87
N LEU A 110 11.58 -9.95 5.66
CA LEU A 110 11.13 -10.87 4.62
C LEU A 110 11.34 -12.34 5.04
N ALA A 111 12.47 -12.66 5.67
CA ALA A 111 12.72 -14.00 6.20
C ALA A 111 11.70 -14.38 7.27
N TYR A 112 11.28 -13.45 8.13
CA TYR A 112 10.19 -13.69 9.08
C TYR A 112 8.83 -13.91 8.36
N LEU A 113 8.51 -13.08 7.37
CA LEU A 113 7.23 -13.16 6.67
C LEU A 113 7.10 -14.36 5.73
N HIS A 114 8.17 -14.74 5.04
CA HIS A 114 8.13 -15.67 3.92
C HIS A 114 9.05 -16.89 4.10
N GLY A 115 9.91 -16.88 5.11
CA GLY A 115 10.84 -17.99 5.37
C GLY A 115 11.75 -18.25 4.17
N ALA A 116 11.89 -19.54 3.80
CA ALA A 116 12.70 -19.99 2.67
C ALA A 116 12.24 -19.38 1.33
N CYS A 117 10.94 -19.05 1.18
CA CYS A 117 10.41 -18.46 -0.05
C CYS A 117 10.99 -17.07 -0.39
N THR A 118 11.67 -16.43 0.56
CA THR A 118 12.44 -15.19 0.32
C THR A 118 13.41 -15.35 -0.85
N ILE A 119 13.95 -16.56 -1.05
CA ILE A 119 14.85 -16.88 -2.18
C ILE A 119 14.17 -16.58 -3.52
N TYR A 120 12.89 -16.92 -3.70
CA TYR A 120 12.18 -16.64 -4.97
C TYR A 120 12.04 -15.15 -5.24
N ILE A 121 11.74 -14.36 -4.20
CA ILE A 121 11.64 -12.89 -4.31
C ILE A 121 12.98 -12.32 -4.80
N LEU A 122 14.09 -12.75 -4.19
CA LEU A 122 15.43 -12.28 -4.55
C LEU A 122 15.84 -12.73 -5.95
N LEU A 123 15.58 -13.98 -6.33
CA LEU A 123 15.90 -14.50 -7.66
C LEU A 123 15.16 -13.74 -8.76
N ILE A 124 13.85 -13.54 -8.60
CA ILE A 124 13.05 -12.79 -9.58
C ILE A 124 13.51 -11.33 -9.63
N ALA A 125 13.77 -10.71 -8.48
CA ALA A 125 14.29 -9.34 -8.42
C ALA A 125 15.63 -9.20 -9.13
N SER A 126 16.57 -10.13 -8.92
CA SER A 126 17.86 -10.16 -9.60
C SER A 126 17.72 -10.39 -11.11
N ALA A 127 16.86 -11.33 -11.53
CA ALA A 127 16.59 -11.56 -12.95
C ALA A 127 16.01 -10.31 -13.62
N ASN A 128 15.07 -9.62 -12.97
CA ASN A 128 14.52 -8.36 -13.46
C ASN A 128 15.60 -7.27 -13.58
N TYR A 129 16.47 -7.13 -12.57
CA TYR A 129 17.56 -6.17 -12.61
C TYR A 129 18.49 -6.41 -13.79
N ILE A 130 18.91 -7.66 -14.00
CA ILE A 130 19.78 -8.05 -15.12
C ILE A 130 19.09 -7.72 -16.45
N LEU A 131 17.79 -8.06 -16.60
CA LEU A 131 17.01 -7.72 -17.78
C LEU A 131 16.99 -6.21 -18.04
N VAL A 132 16.73 -5.40 -17.01
CA VAL A 132 16.74 -3.93 -17.13
C VAL A 132 18.12 -3.46 -17.57
N MET A 133 19.20 -3.91 -16.92
CA MET A 133 20.56 -3.46 -17.26
C MET A 133 20.97 -3.82 -18.70
N ILE A 134 20.51 -4.95 -19.24
CA ILE A 134 20.79 -5.37 -20.62
C ILE A 134 19.93 -4.59 -21.63
N PHE A 135 18.62 -4.49 -21.39
CA PHE A 135 17.68 -4.00 -22.40
C PHE A 135 17.35 -2.51 -22.30
N ALA A 136 17.63 -1.82 -21.19
CA ALA A 136 17.19 -0.44 -20.98
C ALA A 136 17.73 0.59 -21.99
N ARG A 137 18.76 0.27 -22.78
CA ARG A 137 19.24 1.16 -23.85
C ARG A 137 18.64 0.84 -25.22
N THR A 138 17.76 -0.16 -25.28
CA THR A 138 17.19 -0.66 -26.53
C THR A 138 15.74 -0.19 -26.72
N LYS A 139 15.27 -0.17 -27.97
CA LYS A 139 13.87 0.10 -28.31
C LYS A 139 12.90 -1.01 -27.84
N TYR A 140 13.42 -2.21 -27.59
CA TYR A 140 12.64 -3.36 -27.16
C TYR A 140 12.44 -3.42 -25.64
N PHE A 141 13.03 -2.48 -24.89
CA PHE A 141 12.97 -2.43 -23.43
C PHE A 141 11.54 -2.60 -22.89
N SER A 142 10.61 -1.75 -23.32
CA SER A 142 9.22 -1.78 -22.86
C SER A 142 8.58 -3.14 -23.09
N PHE A 143 8.80 -3.76 -24.25
CA PHE A 143 8.26 -5.09 -24.52
C PHE A 143 8.87 -6.14 -23.59
N ALA A 144 10.20 -6.17 -23.47
CA ALA A 144 10.91 -7.15 -22.65
C ALA A 144 10.51 -7.08 -21.17
N ILE A 145 10.43 -5.88 -20.59
CA ILE A 145 10.09 -5.71 -19.17
C ILE A 145 8.64 -6.08 -18.87
N TRP A 146 7.69 -5.74 -19.74
CA TRP A 146 6.28 -6.10 -19.56
C TRP A 146 6.05 -7.60 -19.72
N VAL A 147 6.64 -8.22 -20.75
CA VAL A 147 6.54 -9.67 -20.94
C VAL A 147 7.09 -10.42 -19.73
N PHE A 148 8.26 -10.03 -19.22
CA PHE A 148 8.83 -10.64 -18.01
C PHE A 148 7.91 -10.49 -16.80
N ASN A 149 7.44 -9.29 -16.50
CA ASN A 149 6.64 -9.04 -15.30
C ASN A 149 5.24 -9.70 -15.38
N ILE A 150 4.58 -9.66 -16.54
CA ILE A 150 3.30 -10.35 -16.74
C ILE A 150 3.49 -11.86 -16.66
N PHE A 151 4.54 -12.41 -17.26
CA PHE A 151 4.85 -13.83 -17.17
C PHE A 151 5.02 -14.26 -15.71
N VAL A 152 5.81 -13.52 -14.92
CA VAL A 152 5.98 -13.80 -13.49
C VAL A 152 4.67 -13.68 -12.72
N LEU A 153 3.84 -12.65 -12.97
CA LEU A 153 2.52 -12.52 -12.34
C LEU A 153 1.63 -13.74 -12.62
N VAL A 154 1.60 -14.17 -13.88
CA VAL A 154 0.81 -15.33 -14.31
C VAL A 154 1.33 -16.61 -13.65
N CYS A 155 2.64 -16.84 -13.64
CA CYS A 155 3.22 -17.99 -12.96
C CYS A 155 2.94 -17.97 -11.45
N ASN A 156 3.14 -16.83 -10.79
CA ASN A 156 2.84 -16.65 -9.37
C ASN A 156 1.38 -16.96 -9.05
N ARG A 157 0.45 -16.61 -9.95
CA ARG A 157 -0.98 -16.88 -9.78
C ARG A 157 -1.36 -18.32 -10.07
N ILE A 158 -0.85 -18.92 -11.14
CA ILE A 158 -1.17 -20.30 -11.53
C ILE A 158 -0.65 -21.30 -10.50
N TYR A 159 0.56 -21.10 -10.01
CA TYR A 159 1.19 -22.03 -9.07
C TYR A 159 0.89 -21.71 -7.61
N GLU A 160 0.16 -20.62 -7.31
CA GLU A 160 -0.06 -20.12 -5.94
C GLU A 160 1.26 -20.00 -5.13
N GLY A 161 2.31 -19.55 -5.82
CA GLY A 161 3.69 -19.57 -5.31
C GLY A 161 4.41 -20.91 -5.49
N TYR A 162 5.71 -20.86 -5.77
CA TYR A 162 6.48 -22.06 -6.13
C TYR A 162 6.74 -22.98 -4.93
N SER A 163 6.72 -24.28 -5.18
CA SER A 163 7.22 -25.30 -4.23
C SER A 163 8.65 -25.68 -4.55
N PHE A 164 9.45 -25.85 -3.51
CA PHE A 164 10.84 -26.30 -3.63
C PHE A 164 10.92 -27.73 -4.15
N SER A 165 9.92 -28.57 -3.86
CA SER A 165 9.80 -29.93 -4.38
C SER A 165 9.80 -30.03 -5.92
N ILE A 166 9.36 -28.97 -6.62
CA ILE A 166 9.37 -28.91 -8.10
C ILE A 166 10.79 -29.03 -8.66
N PHE A 167 11.79 -28.57 -7.89
CA PHE A 167 13.20 -28.62 -8.28
C PHE A 167 13.91 -29.91 -7.82
N GLY A 168 13.18 -30.85 -7.21
CA GLY A 168 13.66 -32.15 -6.75
C GLY A 168 13.42 -32.38 -5.26
N GLU A 169 13.28 -33.65 -4.88
CA GLU A 169 12.96 -34.07 -3.51
C GLU A 169 13.97 -33.58 -2.46
N GLN A 170 15.24 -33.43 -2.85
CA GLN A 170 16.30 -32.89 -1.99
C GLN A 170 16.02 -31.48 -1.44
N TRP A 171 15.20 -30.68 -2.13
CA TRP A 171 14.82 -29.33 -1.71
C TRP A 171 13.45 -29.28 -1.03
N ALA A 172 12.69 -30.38 -1.04
CA ALA A 172 11.33 -30.42 -0.49
C ALA A 172 11.28 -30.07 1.01
N TYR A 173 12.36 -30.32 1.76
CA TYR A 173 12.41 -29.93 3.18
C TYR A 173 12.25 -28.41 3.40
N LEU A 174 12.65 -27.57 2.43
CA LEU A 174 12.48 -26.11 2.51
C LEU A 174 11.02 -25.68 2.43
N ASP A 175 10.14 -26.51 1.87
CA ASP A 175 8.70 -26.23 1.87
C ASP A 175 8.11 -26.25 3.30
N ASN A 176 8.77 -26.90 4.26
CA ASN A 176 8.39 -26.83 5.68
C ASN A 176 8.76 -25.50 6.35
N PHE A 177 9.65 -24.71 5.73
CA PHE A 177 10.10 -23.42 6.23
C PHE A 177 9.44 -22.26 5.48
N ARG A 178 8.18 -22.42 5.08
CA ARG A 178 7.37 -21.31 4.54
C ARG A 178 7.00 -20.35 5.67
N GLY A 179 7.07 -19.06 5.41
CA GLY A 179 6.71 -18.03 6.38
C GLY A 179 5.21 -17.86 6.55
N THR A 180 4.84 -16.92 7.43
CA THR A 180 3.45 -16.64 7.83
C THR A 180 2.59 -16.09 6.69
N PHE A 181 3.18 -15.37 5.73
CA PHE A 181 2.50 -14.77 4.60
C PHE A 181 2.91 -15.40 3.27
N ARG A 182 1.92 -15.57 2.40
CA ARG A 182 2.11 -16.03 1.02
C ARG A 182 2.83 -14.95 0.21
N TRP A 183 4.10 -15.20 -0.10
CA TRP A 183 4.97 -14.23 -0.77
C TRP A 183 4.41 -13.73 -2.11
N HIS A 184 3.79 -14.62 -2.88
CA HIS A 184 3.33 -14.34 -4.24
C HIS A 184 2.18 -13.31 -4.31
N ILE A 185 1.46 -13.06 -3.21
CA ILE A 185 0.38 -12.06 -3.14
C ILE A 185 0.97 -10.66 -2.98
N CYS A 186 1.84 -10.47 -1.97
CA CYS A 186 2.53 -9.20 -1.74
C CYS A 186 3.48 -8.84 -2.91
N PHE A 187 3.98 -9.86 -3.62
CA PHE A 187 4.89 -9.68 -4.75
C PHE A 187 4.31 -8.83 -5.89
N ASN A 188 2.97 -8.71 -5.99
CA ASN A 188 2.33 -7.80 -6.94
C ASN A 188 2.82 -6.35 -6.78
N PHE A 189 3.01 -5.87 -5.55
CA PHE A 189 3.56 -4.54 -5.30
C PHE A 189 5.05 -4.44 -5.66
N VAL A 190 5.80 -5.52 -5.45
CA VAL A 190 7.22 -5.60 -5.82
C VAL A 190 7.37 -5.50 -7.34
N ILE A 191 6.50 -6.14 -8.12
CA ILE A 191 6.51 -6.04 -9.59
C ILE A 191 6.26 -4.62 -10.08
N LEU A 192 5.35 -3.87 -9.43
CA LEU A 192 5.13 -2.47 -9.78
C LEU A 192 6.37 -1.60 -9.51
N ARG A 193 7.13 -1.93 -8.45
CA ARG A 193 8.43 -1.30 -8.18
C ARG A 193 9.50 -1.71 -9.19
N MET A 194 9.55 -2.98 -9.58
CA MET A 194 10.46 -3.44 -10.65
C MET A 194 10.22 -2.67 -11.95
N LEU A 195 8.95 -2.50 -12.33
CA LEU A 195 8.55 -1.69 -13.48
C LEU A 195 8.97 -0.22 -13.32
N SER A 196 8.71 0.39 -12.16
CA SER A 196 9.14 1.78 -11.88
C SER A 196 10.65 1.95 -12.01
N PHE A 197 11.44 1.07 -11.40
CA PHE A 197 12.90 1.11 -11.51
C PHE A 197 13.35 1.00 -12.97
N GLY A 198 12.77 0.04 -13.71
CA GLY A 198 13.12 -0.17 -15.12
C GLY A 198 12.87 1.08 -15.98
N TYR A 199 11.71 1.70 -15.85
CA TYR A 199 11.39 2.92 -16.60
C TYR A 199 12.23 4.12 -16.16
N ASP A 200 12.45 4.31 -14.86
CA ASP A 200 13.31 5.37 -14.34
C ASP A 200 14.75 5.23 -14.89
N TYR A 201 15.28 4.00 -14.96
CA TYR A 201 16.59 3.74 -15.56
C TYR A 201 16.60 3.94 -17.08
N HIS A 202 15.57 3.47 -17.80
CA HIS A 202 15.45 3.65 -19.25
C HIS A 202 15.42 5.12 -19.65
N TRP A 203 14.62 5.95 -18.97
CA TRP A 203 14.53 7.37 -19.26
C TRP A 203 15.77 8.15 -18.85
N ALA A 204 16.46 7.74 -17.78
CA ALA A 204 17.75 8.31 -17.41
C ALA A 204 18.81 8.13 -18.53
N ASN A 205 18.80 6.97 -19.21
CA ASN A 205 19.70 6.72 -20.33
C ASN A 205 19.31 7.49 -21.61
N GLN A 206 18.04 7.86 -21.78
CA GLN A 206 17.56 8.61 -22.95
C GLN A 206 17.71 10.13 -22.83
N GLN A 207 18.29 10.64 -21.73
CA GLN A 207 18.40 12.07 -21.43
C GLN A 207 17.07 12.82 -21.57
N ARG A 208 15.95 12.19 -21.19
CA ARG A 208 14.67 12.90 -21.11
C ARG A 208 14.73 13.89 -19.96
N HIS A 209 14.97 15.15 -20.30
CA HIS A 209 15.13 16.21 -19.32
C HIS A 209 13.78 16.68 -18.79
N PHE A 210 13.51 16.40 -17.51
CA PHE A 210 12.53 17.15 -16.74
C PHE A 210 13.00 18.60 -16.60
N ASP A 211 12.19 19.56 -17.06
CA ASP A 211 12.51 20.98 -16.98
C ASP A 211 12.30 21.51 -15.55
N GLN A 212 13.31 21.26 -14.71
CA GLN A 212 13.31 21.64 -13.31
C GLN A 212 13.12 23.15 -13.12
N ARG A 213 13.66 23.98 -14.01
CA ARG A 213 13.52 25.45 -13.90
C ARG A 213 12.08 25.88 -14.09
N LYS A 214 11.39 25.37 -15.12
CA LYS A 214 9.97 25.64 -15.33
C LYS A 214 9.11 25.14 -14.17
N HIS A 215 9.44 23.99 -13.61
CA HIS A 215 8.71 23.46 -12.46
C HIS A 215 8.85 24.35 -11.21
N ILE A 216 10.08 24.75 -10.85
CA ILE A 216 10.35 25.62 -9.69
C ILE A 216 9.62 26.96 -9.82
N GLN A 217 9.51 27.52 -11.03
CA GLN A 217 8.77 28.76 -11.26
C GLN A 217 7.26 28.64 -11.03
N ARG A 218 6.68 27.46 -11.29
CA ARG A 218 5.23 27.21 -11.21
C ARG A 218 4.78 26.67 -9.85
N CYS A 219 5.64 25.91 -9.16
CA CYS A 219 5.30 25.27 -7.90
C CYS A 219 5.60 26.21 -6.72
N HIS A 220 4.57 26.52 -5.91
CA HIS A 220 4.73 27.39 -4.73
C HIS A 220 5.74 26.85 -3.71
N THR A 221 5.67 25.55 -3.38
CA THR A 221 6.57 24.90 -2.41
C THR A 221 8.02 24.89 -2.89
N CYS A 222 8.24 24.58 -4.17
CA CYS A 222 9.57 24.53 -4.75
C CYS A 222 10.15 25.94 -5.00
N LYS A 223 9.30 26.96 -5.19
CA LYS A 223 9.70 28.38 -5.25
C LYS A 223 10.16 28.93 -3.91
N SER A 224 9.57 28.50 -2.80
CA SER A 224 9.96 28.91 -1.43
C SER A 224 11.19 28.16 -0.90
N GLY A 225 11.90 27.40 -1.73
CA GLY A 225 13.08 26.62 -1.34
C GLY A 225 12.78 25.25 -0.72
N GLY A 226 11.50 24.85 -0.65
CA GLY A 226 11.12 23.49 -0.25
C GLY A 226 11.33 22.48 -1.36
N ILE A 227 11.26 21.18 -1.03
CA ILE A 227 11.36 20.10 -2.01
C ILE A 227 10.00 19.42 -2.14
N CYS A 228 9.39 19.55 -3.31
CA CYS A 228 8.09 18.98 -3.63
C CYS A 228 8.23 17.54 -4.17
N TYR A 229 7.27 16.67 -3.87
CA TYR A 229 7.33 15.24 -4.25
C TYR A 229 7.49 15.03 -5.77
N GLN A 230 6.78 15.82 -6.59
CA GLN A 230 6.87 15.74 -8.05
C GLN A 230 8.31 15.97 -8.55
N LEU A 231 9.05 16.90 -7.95
CA LEU A 231 10.45 17.14 -8.30
C LEU A 231 11.32 15.91 -7.99
N LEU A 232 11.08 15.24 -6.87
CA LEU A 232 11.81 14.01 -6.49
C LEU A 232 11.51 12.84 -7.43
N GLN A 233 10.27 12.74 -7.89
CA GLN A 233 9.83 11.69 -8.80
C GLN A 233 10.37 11.89 -10.23
N GLU A 234 10.23 13.10 -10.78
CA GLU A 234 10.49 13.37 -12.20
C GLU A 234 11.97 13.68 -12.50
N ARG A 235 12.75 14.06 -11.49
CA ARG A 235 14.18 14.33 -11.67
C ARG A 235 14.92 13.02 -11.92
N SER A 236 15.53 12.90 -13.10
CA SER A 236 16.46 11.82 -13.40
C SER A 236 17.67 11.87 -12.45
N LEU A 237 17.99 10.72 -11.86
CA LEU A 237 19.18 10.54 -11.05
C LEU A 237 20.42 10.26 -11.93
N PRO A 238 21.64 10.50 -11.41
CA PRO A 238 22.86 10.02 -12.04
C PRO A 238 22.85 8.49 -12.17
N ILE A 239 23.42 7.97 -13.26
CA ILE A 239 23.45 6.53 -13.56
C ILE A 239 24.10 5.71 -12.42
N ASP A 240 25.09 6.27 -11.72
CA ASP A 240 25.81 5.63 -10.61
C ASP A 240 24.94 5.33 -9.37
N ASN A 241 23.76 5.94 -9.29
CA ASN A 241 22.79 5.69 -8.23
C ASN A 241 21.89 4.48 -8.52
N PHE A 242 21.82 4.01 -9.78
CA PHE A 242 21.07 2.81 -10.20
C PHE A 242 21.84 1.51 -9.93
N SER A 243 22.39 1.40 -8.72
CA SER A 243 23.09 0.21 -8.26
C SER A 243 22.12 -0.88 -7.79
N PHE A 244 22.55 -2.14 -7.87
CA PHE A 244 21.75 -3.29 -7.40
C PHE A 244 21.34 -3.15 -5.92
N SER A 245 22.21 -2.60 -5.06
CA SER A 245 21.91 -2.41 -3.64
C SER A 245 20.77 -1.41 -3.41
N VAL A 246 20.75 -0.29 -4.12
CA VAL A 246 19.67 0.70 -3.98
C VAL A 246 18.37 0.16 -4.59
N TYR A 247 18.46 -0.55 -5.71
CA TYR A 247 17.33 -1.26 -6.31
C TYR A 247 16.72 -2.29 -5.36
N LEU A 248 17.54 -3.18 -4.78
CA LEU A 248 17.04 -4.21 -3.88
C LEU A 248 16.45 -3.59 -2.61
N SER A 249 17.11 -2.57 -2.05
CA SER A 249 16.59 -1.79 -0.92
C SER A 249 15.20 -1.21 -1.21
N TYR A 250 15.01 -0.64 -2.41
CA TYR A 250 13.73 -0.09 -2.86
C TYR A 250 12.63 -1.15 -2.97
N LEU A 251 12.95 -2.30 -3.55
CA LEU A 251 11.98 -3.39 -3.72
C LEU A 251 11.50 -3.94 -2.37
N VAL A 252 12.45 -4.29 -1.50
CA VAL A 252 12.17 -5.02 -0.27
C VAL A 252 11.91 -4.11 0.93
N TYR A 253 11.90 -2.79 0.76
CA TYR A 253 11.77 -1.83 1.85
C TYR A 253 10.57 -2.15 2.76
N ALA A 254 10.86 -2.65 3.97
CA ALA A 254 9.88 -3.27 4.85
C ALA A 254 8.62 -2.40 5.10
N PRO A 255 8.71 -1.08 5.39
CA PRO A 255 7.53 -0.25 5.61
C PRO A 255 6.57 -0.18 4.44
N LEU A 256 7.05 -0.40 3.21
CA LEU A 256 6.22 -0.31 2.02
C LEU A 256 5.92 -1.70 1.41
N TYR A 257 6.57 -2.76 1.87
CA TYR A 257 6.58 -4.06 1.18
C TYR A 257 5.21 -4.73 1.04
N LEU A 258 4.39 -4.80 2.09
CA LEU A 258 3.13 -5.55 2.09
C LEU A 258 2.00 -4.87 1.29
N ALA A 259 1.68 -3.64 1.66
CA ALA A 259 0.56 -2.87 1.11
C ALA A 259 0.84 -1.35 1.16
N GLY A 260 2.11 -0.96 1.11
CA GLY A 260 2.49 0.45 1.14
C GLY A 260 2.15 1.15 -0.18
N PRO A 261 1.98 2.49 -0.15
CA PRO A 261 1.81 3.26 -1.37
C PRO A 261 2.99 3.03 -2.32
N ILE A 262 2.68 2.92 -3.60
CA ILE A 262 3.70 2.74 -4.64
C ILE A 262 4.36 4.10 -4.87
N ILE A 263 5.66 4.17 -4.60
CA ILE A 263 6.50 5.34 -4.88
C ILE A 263 7.46 5.01 -6.02
N SER A 264 7.87 6.00 -6.80
CA SER A 264 8.86 5.79 -7.85
C SER A 264 10.25 5.51 -7.30
N PHE A 265 11.11 4.87 -8.10
CA PHE A 265 12.50 4.62 -7.71
C PHE A 265 13.26 5.94 -7.51
N ASN A 266 13.08 6.91 -8.42
CA ASN A 266 13.73 8.23 -8.30
C ASN A 266 13.36 8.94 -6.98
N ALA A 267 12.08 8.86 -6.57
CA ALA A 267 11.63 9.46 -5.32
C ALA A 267 12.23 8.75 -4.10
N PHE A 268 12.22 7.41 -4.09
CA PHE A 268 12.82 6.62 -3.01
C PHE A 268 14.32 6.88 -2.87
N ALA A 269 15.08 6.78 -3.97
CA ALA A 269 16.52 6.97 -3.95
C ALA A 269 16.90 8.40 -3.55
N SER A 270 16.14 9.42 -3.99
CA SER A 270 16.34 10.80 -3.55
C SER A 270 16.07 10.99 -2.05
N GLN A 271 15.09 10.27 -1.50
CA GLN A 271 14.75 10.29 -0.06
C GLN A 271 15.82 9.59 0.81
N LEU A 272 16.54 8.61 0.26
CA LEU A 272 17.68 8.00 0.95
C LEU A 272 18.81 9.00 1.16
N ASP A 273 19.08 9.87 0.19
CA ASP A 273 20.12 10.91 0.26
C ASP A 273 19.68 12.11 1.12
N MET A 274 18.44 12.58 0.99
CA MET A 274 17.98 13.86 1.57
C MET A 274 16.71 13.75 2.46
N PRO A 275 16.69 12.92 3.51
CA PRO A 275 15.47 12.66 4.29
C PRO A 275 15.04 13.83 5.19
N ALA A 276 15.98 14.58 5.75
CA ALA A 276 15.71 15.60 6.77
C ALA A 276 15.15 16.93 6.23
N ARG A 277 15.15 17.15 4.91
CA ARG A 277 14.74 18.42 4.29
C ARG A 277 13.33 18.41 3.68
N ILE A 278 12.61 17.29 3.80
CA ILE A 278 11.36 17.07 3.05
C ILE A 278 10.15 17.57 3.83
N PHE A 279 10.14 17.40 5.15
CA PHE A 279 8.99 17.78 5.99
C PHE A 279 9.44 18.58 7.20
N ALA A 280 8.78 19.71 7.47
CA ALA A 280 8.95 20.41 8.73
C ALA A 280 8.27 19.60 9.85
N THR A 281 8.79 19.66 11.08
CA THR A 281 8.21 18.96 12.24
C THR A 281 6.72 19.28 12.44
N ARG A 282 6.33 20.54 12.14
CA ARG A 282 4.94 20.97 12.16
C ARG A 282 4.07 20.17 11.20
N ASP A 283 4.57 19.89 10.00
CA ASP A 283 3.82 19.16 8.98
C ASP A 283 3.68 17.69 9.38
N VAL A 284 4.73 17.09 9.94
CA VAL A 284 4.68 15.72 10.50
C VAL A 284 3.64 15.62 11.62
N LEU A 285 3.56 16.61 12.51
CA LEU A 285 2.55 16.66 13.56
C LEU A 285 1.12 16.74 12.97
N TRP A 286 0.90 17.60 11.97
CA TRP A 286 -0.39 17.68 11.28
C TRP A 286 -0.78 16.38 10.58
N TYR A 287 0.18 15.68 9.97
CA TYR A 287 -0.06 14.34 9.42
C TYR A 287 -0.45 13.33 10.51
N GLY A 288 0.22 13.37 11.67
CA GLY A 288 -0.13 12.55 12.83
C GLY A 288 -1.56 12.83 13.33
N LEU A 289 -1.93 14.10 13.50
CA LEU A 289 -3.28 14.51 13.90
C LEU A 289 -4.33 14.06 12.86
N ARG A 290 -4.04 14.23 11.57
CA ARG A 290 -4.92 13.75 10.49
C ARG A 290 -5.09 12.23 10.53
N TRP A 291 -4.03 11.49 10.82
CA TRP A 291 -4.11 10.03 10.97
C TRP A 291 -4.99 9.64 12.16
N ILE A 292 -4.81 10.27 13.33
CA ILE A 292 -5.69 10.05 14.50
C ILE A 292 -7.13 10.35 14.15
N PHE A 293 -7.40 11.50 13.53
CA PHE A 293 -8.75 11.89 13.12
C PHE A 293 -9.37 10.86 12.15
N SER A 294 -8.60 10.37 11.18
CA SER A 294 -9.06 9.36 10.22
C SER A 294 -9.36 8.02 10.91
N PHE A 295 -8.50 7.60 11.86
CA PHE A 295 -8.72 6.41 12.67
C PHE A 295 -10.01 6.51 13.49
N MET A 296 -10.23 7.67 14.14
CA MET A 296 -11.43 7.94 14.93
C MET A 296 -12.69 7.94 14.07
N ILE A 297 -12.62 8.48 12.84
CA ILE A 297 -13.74 8.39 11.88
C ILE A 297 -14.08 6.94 11.58
N ILE A 298 -13.09 6.09 11.28
CA ILE A 298 -13.35 4.67 10.97
C ILE A 298 -13.93 3.95 12.20
N GLU A 299 -13.43 4.19 13.41
CA GLU A 299 -14.00 3.63 14.64
C GLU A 299 -15.45 4.08 14.85
N ILE A 300 -15.76 5.37 14.64
CA ILE A 300 -17.13 5.88 14.72
C ILE A 300 -18.01 5.24 13.64
N MET A 301 -17.52 5.13 12.41
CA MET A 301 -18.25 4.51 11.32
C MET A 301 -18.58 3.05 11.62
N ASN A 302 -17.66 2.26 12.17
CA ASN A 302 -17.92 0.86 12.52
C ASN A 302 -18.85 0.70 13.73
N HIS A 303 -18.99 1.73 14.57
CA HIS A 303 -19.98 1.79 15.64
C HIS A 303 -21.39 2.17 15.16
N LEU A 304 -21.50 2.86 14.02
CA LEU A 304 -22.77 3.36 13.49
C LEU A 304 -23.29 2.49 12.34
N PHE A 305 -22.40 2.03 11.49
CA PHE A 305 -22.69 1.35 10.23
C PHE A 305 -22.07 -0.05 10.26
N HIS A 306 -22.89 -1.06 10.52
CA HIS A 306 -22.46 -2.45 10.64
C HIS A 306 -22.37 -3.19 9.29
N TYR A 307 -21.81 -2.54 8.26
CA TYR A 307 -21.84 -3.04 6.87
C TYR A 307 -21.23 -4.45 6.73
N ASN A 308 -20.07 -4.69 7.33
CA ASN A 308 -19.37 -5.97 7.23
C ASN A 308 -20.11 -7.07 8.02
N ALA A 309 -20.67 -6.73 9.17
CA ALA A 309 -21.49 -7.66 9.95
C ALA A 309 -22.73 -8.11 9.16
N PHE A 310 -23.40 -7.20 8.44
CA PHE A 310 -24.54 -7.56 7.58
C PHE A 310 -24.14 -8.55 6.50
N ALA A 311 -23.00 -8.30 5.87
CA ALA A 311 -22.49 -9.12 4.79
C ALA A 311 -22.10 -10.52 5.29
N VAL A 312 -21.36 -10.62 6.39
CA VAL A 312 -20.92 -11.90 6.99
C VAL A 312 -22.11 -12.70 7.53
N SER A 313 -23.13 -12.03 8.07
CA SER A 313 -24.33 -12.69 8.60
C SER A 313 -25.27 -13.24 7.51
N GLY A 314 -25.02 -12.93 6.23
CA GLY A 314 -25.88 -13.36 5.12
C GLY A 314 -27.26 -12.69 5.08
N LEU A 315 -27.51 -11.71 5.96
CA LEU A 315 -28.79 -11.00 6.10
C LEU A 315 -29.16 -10.20 4.85
N TRP A 316 -28.18 -9.83 4.02
CA TRP A 316 -28.41 -9.12 2.76
C TRP A 316 -29.36 -9.84 1.80
N ARG A 317 -29.47 -11.17 1.90
CA ARG A 317 -30.39 -11.97 1.06
C ARG A 317 -31.87 -11.76 1.40
N SER A 318 -32.17 -11.35 2.63
CA SER A 318 -33.53 -11.10 3.10
C SER A 318 -33.94 -9.63 3.06
N LEU A 319 -33.03 -8.74 2.64
CA LEU A 319 -33.26 -7.30 2.59
C LEU A 319 -33.86 -6.87 1.26
N SER A 320 -34.47 -5.69 1.24
CA SER A 320 -34.95 -5.08 0.00
C SER A 320 -33.77 -4.79 -0.95
N PRO A 321 -34.00 -4.72 -2.28
CA PRO A 321 -32.93 -4.37 -3.22
C PRO A 321 -32.24 -3.04 -2.90
N MET A 322 -32.97 -2.06 -2.35
CA MET A 322 -32.40 -0.77 -1.95
C MET A 322 -31.49 -0.90 -0.73
N ASP A 323 -31.89 -1.67 0.27
CA ASP A 323 -31.10 -1.90 1.48
C ASP A 323 -29.83 -2.72 1.17
N MET A 324 -29.96 -3.71 0.28
CA MET A 324 -28.81 -4.45 -0.24
C MET A 324 -27.84 -3.51 -0.96
N PHE A 325 -28.34 -2.62 -1.82
CA PHE A 325 -27.51 -1.63 -2.49
C PHE A 325 -26.75 -0.76 -1.49
N ILE A 326 -27.42 -0.23 -0.47
CA ILE A 326 -26.81 0.61 0.57
C ILE A 326 -25.72 -0.14 1.33
N ILE A 327 -25.96 -1.40 1.72
CA ILE A 327 -24.98 -2.21 2.45
C ILE A 327 -23.77 -2.54 1.58
N THR A 328 -24.00 -2.97 0.34
CA THR A 328 -22.91 -3.28 -0.61
C THR A 328 -22.11 -2.05 -1.02
N TYR A 329 -22.71 -0.86 -1.02
CA TYR A 329 -21.98 0.39 -1.23
C TYR A 329 -21.08 0.75 -0.04
N GLY A 330 -21.56 0.46 1.17
CA GLY A 330 -20.81 0.67 2.41
C GLY A 330 -19.71 -0.37 2.67
N GLU A 331 -19.74 -1.48 1.94
CA GLU A 331 -18.74 -2.55 2.02
C GLU A 331 -17.78 -2.50 0.83
N PRO A 332 -16.48 -2.19 1.02
CA PRO A 332 -15.58 -2.03 -0.12
C PRO A 332 -15.35 -3.30 -0.94
N THR A 333 -15.37 -4.53 -0.40
CA THR A 333 -15.06 -5.75 -1.16
C THR A 333 -15.30 -7.08 -0.42
N TYR A 334 -16.50 -7.67 -0.52
CA TYR A 334 -16.79 -9.01 0.07
C TYR A 334 -15.95 -10.15 -0.53
N ARG A 335 -15.58 -10.04 -1.81
CA ARG A 335 -14.93 -11.13 -2.55
C ARG A 335 -13.40 -11.16 -2.41
N GLU A 336 -12.77 -10.02 -2.13
CA GLU A 336 -11.32 -9.93 -1.88
C GLU A 336 -10.99 -10.25 -0.42
N ASN A 337 -11.91 -9.95 0.50
CA ASN A 337 -11.79 -10.25 1.92
C ASN A 337 -11.75 -11.75 2.25
N GLN A 338 -12.31 -12.66 1.43
CA GLN A 338 -12.16 -14.10 1.67
C GLN A 338 -10.71 -14.59 1.48
N CYS A 339 -9.96 -13.98 0.55
CA CYS A 339 -8.55 -14.32 0.34
C CYS A 339 -7.72 -13.92 1.58
N TRP A 340 -7.93 -12.71 2.10
CA TRP A 340 -7.28 -12.22 3.32
C TRP A 340 -7.79 -12.89 4.61
N GLN A 341 -9.07 -13.28 4.69
CA GLN A 341 -9.67 -13.98 5.84
C GLN A 341 -9.00 -15.34 6.07
N SER A 342 -8.70 -16.08 5.00
CA SER A 342 -7.96 -17.35 5.09
C SER A 342 -6.53 -17.18 5.62
N GLU A 343 -5.92 -16.02 5.40
CA GLU A 343 -4.53 -15.74 5.80
C GLU A 343 -4.41 -15.36 7.27
N PHE A 344 -5.30 -14.49 7.78
CA PHE A 344 -5.23 -14.06 9.18
C PHE A 344 -5.75 -15.11 10.18
N GLN A 345 -6.65 -16.02 9.77
CA GLN A 345 -7.03 -17.18 10.58
C GLN A 345 -5.90 -18.21 10.66
N ALA A 346 -5.14 -18.42 9.59
CA ALA A 346 -3.99 -19.33 9.61
C ALA A 346 -2.86 -18.83 10.54
N SER A 347 -2.58 -17.52 10.57
CA SER A 347 -1.56 -16.94 11.44
C SER A 347 -1.94 -16.87 12.92
N SER A 348 -3.23 -16.96 13.26
CA SER A 348 -3.70 -16.98 14.66
C SER A 348 -3.84 -18.40 15.21
N CYS A 349 -4.00 -19.41 14.36
CA CYS A 349 -3.91 -20.82 14.75
C CYS A 349 -2.48 -21.34 14.90
N SER A 350 -1.45 -20.63 14.40
CA SER A 350 -0.04 -21.03 14.54
C SER A 350 0.67 -20.43 15.78
N VAL A 351 -0.08 -19.72 16.65
CA VAL A 351 0.42 -19.16 17.93
C VAL A 351 -0.29 -19.80 19.14
N GLN A 352 -0.97 -20.92 18.92
CA GLN A 352 -1.33 -21.89 19.96
C GLN A 352 -0.61 -23.19 19.64
#